data_AF-A0A521QZU7-F1
#
_entry.id   AF-A0A521QZU7-F1
#
_cell.length_a   1.000
_cell.length_b   1.000
_cell.length_c   1.000
_cell.angle_alpha   90.00
_cell.angle_beta   90.00
_cell.angle_gamma   90.00
#
_symmetry.space_group_name_H-M   'P 1'
#
loop_
_entity.id
_entity.type
_entity.pdbx_description
1 polymer ?
#
loop_
_entity_poly.entity_id
_entity_poly.type
_entity_poly.pdbx_seq_one_letter_code
_entity_poly.pdbx_strand_id
1 'polypeptide(L)'
;MRKIGDASFFRIVDRLLEPGTSRVPRTAWSIDGVDWQRERHSYAGAGHGFTVEVTTGRRSGAAPWKMLVVKEYWRSGGGEELKSHQWAHIEAGRRADVMAWLERQERRLAGA
;
A
#
# COMPACT_ATOMS: atom_id res chain seq x y z
N MET A 1 -14.82 7.95 12.27
CA MET A 1 -14.65 7.91 10.80
C MET A 1 -13.18 7.77 10.47
N ARG A 2 -12.73 6.63 9.95
CA ARG A 2 -11.35 6.49 9.45
C ARG A 2 -11.16 7.35 8.21
N LYS A 3 -10.04 8.07 8.15
CA LYS A 3 -9.63 8.87 7.00
C LYS A 3 -8.63 8.06 6.17
N ILE A 4 -8.72 8.18 4.85
CA ILE A 4 -7.68 7.60 3.98
C ILE A 4 -6.38 8.33 4.30
N GLY A 5 -5.32 7.56 4.48
CA GLY A 5 -4.01 8.10 4.85
C GLY A 5 -3.82 8.38 6.34
N ASP A 6 -4.76 7.99 7.22
CA ASP A 6 -4.48 8.01 8.66
C ASP A 6 -3.69 6.77 9.12
N ALA A 7 -3.14 6.81 10.34
CA ALA A 7 -2.32 5.73 10.87
C ALA A 7 -3.09 4.39 10.98
N SER A 8 -4.39 4.44 11.25
CA SER A 8 -5.22 3.24 11.39
C SER A 8 -5.46 2.56 10.04
N PHE A 9 -5.61 3.36 8.97
CA PHE A 9 -5.67 2.91 7.59
C PHE A 9 -4.37 2.20 7.21
N PHE A 10 -3.22 2.84 7.44
CA PHE A 10 -1.92 2.25 7.06
C PHE A 10 -1.63 0.95 7.81
N ARG A 11 -1.97 0.85 9.10
CA ARG A 11 -1.81 -0.39 9.85
C ARG A 11 -2.55 -1.59 9.21
N ILE A 12 -3.75 -1.36 8.66
CA ILE A 12 -4.52 -2.42 7.98
C ILE A 12 -3.91 -2.74 6.63
N VAL A 13 -3.56 -1.69 5.87
CA VAL A 13 -2.91 -1.82 4.57
C VAL A 13 -1.59 -2.58 4.70
N ASP A 14 -0.80 -2.32 5.73
CA ASP A 14 0.47 -3.01 5.99
C ASP A 14 0.27 -4.49 6.22
N ARG A 15 -0.75 -4.87 7.01
CA ARG A 15 -1.13 -6.28 7.19
C ARG A 15 -1.67 -6.92 5.92
N LEU A 16 -2.44 -6.20 5.12
CA LEU A 16 -3.01 -6.73 3.87
C LEU A 16 -1.97 -6.90 2.77
N LEU A 17 -1.02 -5.97 2.73
CA LEU A 17 0.01 -5.91 1.71
C LEU A 17 1.33 -6.46 2.24
N GLU A 18 1.34 -7.14 3.39
CA GLU A 18 2.55 -7.69 3.96
C GLU A 18 3.21 -8.59 2.90
N PRO A 19 4.45 -8.27 2.48
CA PRO A 19 5.14 -9.12 1.55
C PRO A 19 5.28 -10.48 2.23
N GLY A 20 4.72 -11.53 1.64
CA GLY A 20 5.13 -12.88 2.00
C GLY A 20 6.65 -12.93 2.04
N THR A 21 7.22 -13.59 3.04
CA THR A 21 8.66 -13.58 3.37
C THR A 21 9.55 -14.24 2.30
N SER A 22 9.06 -14.40 1.07
CA SER A 22 9.81 -14.97 -0.03
C SER A 22 10.89 -14.01 -0.53
N ARG A 23 12.03 -14.60 -0.89
CA ARG A 23 13.23 -13.93 -1.43
C ARG A 23 12.96 -13.09 -2.69
N VAL A 24 11.82 -13.32 -3.35
CA VAL A 24 11.31 -12.55 -4.48
C VAL A 24 10.07 -11.77 -4.00
N PRO A 25 10.08 -10.42 -4.05
CA PRO A 25 8.92 -9.63 -3.68
C PRO A 25 7.73 -9.98 -4.57
N ARG A 26 6.56 -10.22 -3.97
CA ARG A 26 5.32 -10.42 -4.72
C ARG A 26 4.93 -9.10 -5.39
N THR A 27 4.87 -9.08 -6.72
CA THR A 27 4.55 -7.88 -7.52
C THR A 27 3.09 -7.82 -7.96
N ALA A 28 2.36 -8.95 -7.94
CA ALA A 28 0.93 -8.98 -8.25
C ALA A 28 0.19 -10.04 -7.44
N TRP A 29 -1.03 -9.72 -7.00
CA TRP A 29 -1.91 -10.63 -6.24
C TRP A 29 -3.35 -10.16 -6.25
N SER A 30 -4.26 -11.02 -5.78
CA SER A 30 -5.67 -10.63 -5.62
C SER A 30 -6.16 -10.95 -4.20
N ILE A 31 -6.99 -10.07 -3.65
CA ILE A 31 -7.64 -10.24 -2.35
C ILE A 31 -9.11 -9.83 -2.51
N ASP A 32 -10.04 -10.76 -2.29
CA ASP A 32 -11.48 -10.46 -2.23
C ASP A 32 -12.00 -9.64 -3.43
N GLY A 33 -11.61 -10.06 -4.64
CA GLY A 33 -12.02 -9.40 -5.89
C GLY A 33 -11.30 -8.07 -6.18
N VAL A 34 -10.21 -7.77 -5.47
CA VAL A 34 -9.32 -6.64 -5.75
C VAL A 34 -7.98 -7.17 -6.24
N ASP A 35 -7.60 -6.76 -7.44
CA ASP A 35 -6.29 -7.04 -8.00
C ASP A 35 -5.29 -5.97 -7.55
N TRP A 36 -4.17 -6.41 -7.01
CA TRP A 36 -3.10 -5.61 -6.49
C TRP A 36 -1.86 -5.76 -7.35
N GLN A 37 -1.20 -4.65 -7.62
CA GLN A 37 0.11 -4.59 -8.26
C GLN A 37 1.05 -3.74 -7.41
N ARG A 38 2.29 -4.19 -7.25
CA ARG A 38 3.34 -3.46 -6.55
C ARG A 38 4.50 -3.20 -7.49
N GLU A 39 4.87 -1.94 -7.56
CA GLU A 39 6.04 -1.44 -8.24
C GLU A 39 7.01 -0.87 -7.20
N ARG A 40 8.30 -1.16 -7.37
CA ARG A 40 9.36 -0.65 -6.50
C ARG A 40 10.43 0.01 -7.34
N HIS A 41 10.68 1.29 -7.06
CA HIS A 41 11.77 2.04 -7.64
C HIS A 41 12.79 2.33 -6.55
N SER A 42 14.07 2.25 -6.90
CA SER A 42 15.13 2.57 -5.96
C SER A 42 16.23 3.35 -6.67
N TYR A 43 16.72 4.36 -5.97
CA TYR A 43 17.85 5.17 -6.37
C TYR A 43 18.90 5.13 -5.27
N ALA A 44 20.16 4.96 -5.64
CA ALA A 44 21.30 5.00 -4.74
C ALA A 44 22.35 5.93 -5.32
N GLY A 45 22.57 7.06 -4.67
CA GLY A 45 23.58 8.05 -5.00
C GLY A 45 24.55 8.27 -3.85
N ALA A 46 25.63 9.02 -4.11
CA ALA A 46 26.69 9.26 -3.14
C ALA A 46 26.22 10.06 -1.90
N GLY A 47 25.27 10.99 -2.07
CA GLY A 47 24.76 11.82 -0.98
C GLY A 47 23.46 11.32 -0.36
N HIS A 48 22.66 10.58 -1.11
CA HIS A 48 21.37 10.07 -0.67
C HIS A 48 20.91 8.89 -1.54
N GLY A 49 19.97 8.13 -1.01
CA GLY A 49 19.21 7.15 -1.74
C GLY A 49 17.75 7.17 -1.33
N PHE A 50 16.91 6.56 -2.14
CA PHE A 50 15.52 6.36 -1.78
C PHE A 50 14.96 5.06 -2.36
N THR A 51 13.93 4.54 -1.71
CA THR A 51 13.06 3.51 -2.25
C THR A 51 11.64 4.04 -2.24
N VAL A 52 10.97 3.98 -3.40
CA VAL A 52 9.53 4.24 -3.51
C VAL A 52 8.84 2.93 -3.84
N GLU A 53 7.85 2.57 -3.02
CA GLU A 53 6.95 1.45 -3.26
C GLU A 53 5.56 1.99 -3.57
N VAL A 54 5.06 1.70 -4.77
CA VAL A 54 3.71 2.05 -5.20
C VAL A 54 2.90 0.76 -5.27
N THR A 55 1.86 0.66 -4.47
CA THR A 55 0.92 -0.47 -4.51
C THR A 55 -0.44 0.01 -4.98
N THR A 56 -0.87 -0.48 -6.15
CA THR A 56 -2.13 -0.13 -6.80
C THR A 56 -3.14 -1.26 -6.61
N GLY A 57 -4.27 -0.96 -5.99
CA GLY A 57 -5.41 -1.86 -5.85
C GLY A 57 -6.52 -1.47 -6.83
N ARG A 58 -7.00 -2.42 -7.61
CA ARG A 58 -8.09 -2.25 -8.58
C ARG A 58 -9.20 -3.25 -8.29
N ARG A 59 -10.39 -2.73 -7.99
CA ARG A 59 -11.61 -3.52 -7.96
C ARG A 59 -12.39 -3.32 -9.25
N SER A 60 -12.74 -4.43 -9.89
CA SER A 60 -13.60 -4.45 -11.08
C SER A 60 -15.00 -4.93 -10.72
N GLY A 61 -15.99 -4.69 -11.61
CA GLY A 61 -17.37 -5.14 -11.43
C GLY A 61 -18.25 -4.12 -10.68
N ALA A 62 -19.13 -4.61 -9.81
CA ALA A 62 -20.06 -3.75 -9.07
C ALA A 62 -19.30 -2.87 -8.06
N ALA A 63 -19.47 -1.54 -8.17
CA ALA A 63 -18.74 -0.51 -7.43
C ALA A 63 -17.20 -0.56 -7.68
N PRO A 64 -16.76 -0.26 -8.92
CA PRO A 64 -15.34 -0.30 -9.26
C PRO A 64 -14.59 0.85 -8.60
N TRP A 65 -13.35 0.58 -8.21
CA TRP A 65 -12.46 1.60 -7.67
C TRP A 65 -11.00 1.28 -7.94
N LYS A 66 -10.17 2.33 -7.94
CA LYS A 66 -8.72 2.25 -8.06
C LYS A 66 -8.08 3.10 -6.96
N MET A 67 -7.18 2.52 -6.19
CA MET A 67 -6.47 3.17 -5.10
C MET A 67 -4.97 2.93 -5.21
N LEU A 68 -4.18 3.95 -4.93
CA LEU A 68 -2.74 3.86 -4.76
C LEU A 68 -2.40 4.00 -3.28
N VAL A 69 -1.42 3.22 -2.85
CA VAL A 69 -0.71 3.36 -1.59
C VAL A 69 0.76 3.56 -1.94
N VAL A 70 1.33 4.67 -1.51
CA VAL A 70 2.72 5.02 -1.79
C VAL A 70 3.48 5.10 -0.49
N LYS A 71 4.65 4.45 -0.46
CA LYS A 71 5.61 4.49 0.63
C LYS A 71 6.97 4.92 0.11
N GLU A 72 7.57 5.87 0.78
CA GLU A 72 8.85 6.47 0.43
C GLU A 72 9.80 6.30 1.61
N TYR A 73 10.96 5.70 1.36
CA TYR A 73 12.01 5.48 2.35
C TYR A 73 13.26 6.20 1.88
N TRP A 74 13.66 7.24 2.59
CA TRP A 74 14.82 8.07 2.27
C TRP A 74 16.00 7.69 3.16
N ARG A 75 17.18 7.62 2.55
CA ARG A 75 18.43 7.30 3.24
C ARG A 75 19.55 8.26 2.88
N SER A 76 20.47 8.48 3.80
CA SER A 76 21.72 9.20 3.54
C SER A 76 22.63 8.37 2.64
N GLY A 77 23.68 8.98 2.10
CA GLY A 77 24.72 8.26 1.35
C GLY A 77 25.40 7.14 2.16
N GLY A 78 25.42 7.27 3.49
CA GLY A 78 25.90 6.24 4.42
C GLY A 78 24.87 5.15 4.74
N GLY A 79 23.64 5.25 4.23
CA GLY A 79 22.57 4.27 4.43
C GLY A 79 21.67 4.53 5.63
N GLU A 80 21.90 5.58 6.42
CA GLU A 80 21.07 5.94 7.57
C GLU A 80 19.69 6.42 7.12
N GLU A 81 18.64 6.05 7.85
CA GLU A 81 17.28 6.53 7.55
C GLU A 81 17.17 8.03 7.81
N LEU A 82 16.72 8.77 6.79
CA LEU A 82 16.47 10.20 6.88
C LEU A 82 15.00 10.51 7.13
N LYS A 83 14.12 9.86 6.37
CA LYS A 83 12.69 10.10 6.41
C LYS A 83 11.93 8.93 5.81
N SER A 84 10.83 8.58 6.46
CA SER A 84 9.81 7.70 5.89
C SER A 84 8.51 8.49 5.71
N HIS A 85 7.90 8.37 4.53
CA HIS A 85 6.64 9.01 4.20
C HIS A 85 5.69 8.00 3.57
N GLN A 86 4.41 8.10 3.90
CA GLN A 86 3.39 7.26 3.28
C GLN A 86 2.10 8.05 3.08
N TRP A 87 1.46 7.80 1.95
CA TRP A 87 0.20 8.43 1.57
C TRP A 87 -0.63 7.47 0.72
N ALA A 88 -1.92 7.74 0.62
CA ALA A 88 -2.83 6.96 -0.19
C ALA A 88 -3.79 7.88 -0.93
N HIS A 89 -4.17 7.46 -2.14
CA HIS A 89 -5.01 8.22 -3.03
C HIS A 89 -6.00 7.31 -3.74
N ILE A 90 -7.26 7.73 -3.82
CA ILE A 90 -8.26 7.07 -4.66
C ILE A 90 -8.27 7.78 -6.00
N GLU A 91 -7.77 7.10 -7.01
CA GLU A 91 -7.72 7.61 -8.39
C GLU A 91 -9.10 7.51 -9.06
N ALA A 92 -9.88 6.49 -8.72
CA ALA A 92 -11.22 6.29 -9.27
C ALA A 92 -12.15 5.56 -8.29
N GLY A 93 -13.46 5.81 -8.42
CA GLY A 93 -14.51 5.19 -7.60
C GLY A 93 -14.83 5.99 -6.33
N ARG A 94 -15.77 5.48 -5.52
CA ARG A 94 -16.20 6.18 -4.30
C ARG A 94 -15.36 5.78 -3.11
N ARG A 95 -14.94 6.76 -2.32
CA ARG A 95 -14.24 6.54 -1.05
C ARG A 95 -15.00 5.59 -0.11
N ALA A 96 -16.32 5.68 -0.04
CA ALA A 96 -17.13 4.79 0.78
C ALA A 96 -16.96 3.31 0.40
N ASP A 97 -16.83 3.00 -0.90
CA ASP A 97 -16.69 1.62 -1.38
C ASP A 97 -15.31 1.03 -1.01
N VAL A 98 -14.26 1.85 -1.07
CA VAL A 98 -12.90 1.48 -0.64
C VAL A 98 -12.86 1.23 0.87
N MET A 99 -13.41 2.15 1.65
CA MET A 99 -13.44 2.02 3.12
C MET A 99 -14.27 0.80 3.56
N ALA A 100 -15.44 0.59 2.94
CA ALA A 100 -16.26 -0.59 3.23
C ALA A 100 -15.55 -1.90 2.88
N TRP A 101 -14.73 -1.91 1.82
CA TRP A 101 -13.90 -3.08 1.48
C TRP A 101 -12.79 -3.30 2.52
N LEU A 102 -12.08 -2.26 2.93
CA LEU A 102 -11.03 -2.34 3.96
C LEU A 102 -11.56 -2.82 5.31
N GLU A 103 -12.71 -2.32 5.74
CA GLU A 103 -13.36 -2.75 6.98
C GLU A 103 -13.73 -4.24 6.95
N ARG A 104 -14.18 -4.76 5.80
CA ARG A 104 -14.40 -6.21 5.65
C ARG A 104 -13.11 -7.00 5.79
N GLN A 105 -12.00 -6.51 5.23
CA GLN A 105 -10.72 -7.20 5.37
C GLN A 105 -10.19 -7.16 6.79
N GLU A 106 -10.33 -6.03 7.50
CA GLU A 106 -9.93 -5.96 8.91
C GLU A 106 -10.71 -6.95 9.77
N ARG A 107 -12.03 -7.08 9.57
CA ARG A 107 -12.84 -8.08 10.28
C ARG A 107 -12.37 -9.50 10.00
N ARG A 108 -11.96 -9.81 8.77
CA ARG A 108 -11.39 -11.12 8.41
C ARG A 108 -10.04 -11.36 9.10
N LEU A 109 -9.17 -10.36 9.10
CA LEU A 109 -7.85 -10.43 9.77
C LEU A 109 -7.95 -10.51 11.30
N ALA A 110 -9.03 -9.99 11.91
CA ALA A 110 -9.24 -10.07 13.35
C ALA A 110 -9.83 -11.42 13.81
N GLY A 111 -10.43 -12.19 12.89
CA GLY A 111 -10.98 -13.51 13.15
C GLY A 111 -10.10 -14.68 12.69
N ALA A 112 -8.91 -14.38 12.17
CA ALA A 112 -7.87 -15.33 11.77
C ALA A 112 -6.76 -15.38 12.83
#